data_AF-A0A532T3G5-F1
#
_entry.id   AF-A0A532T3G5-F1
#
_cell.length_a   1.000
_cell.length_b   1.000
_cell.length_c   1.000
_cell.angle_alpha   90.00
_cell.angle_beta   90.00
_cell.angle_gamma   90.00
#
_symmetry.space_group_name_H-M   'P 1'
#
loop_
_entity.id
_entity.type
_entity.pdbx_description
1 polymer ?
#
loop_
_entity_poly.entity_id
_entity_poly.type
_entity_poly.pdbx_seq_one_letter_code
_entity_poly.pdbx_strand_id
1 'polypeptide(L)'
;MIDDQIRELIEQGHGFAVIMAGSGSDDKPKQEGKPSHIEKIADSLEFHAIPYDVRVCSAHKQPDKLMEMIGEYNQFNQPLAIIAVAGGTDALSGTVSYHSLHPVISCPPDVPNESCLTNPPGSSNAYIARPENVGKFLSQMFSSVHPGARDLLNDRNYRKVESLQGDDITIRQKYQRRLLKID
;
A
#
# COMPACT_ATOMS: atom_id res chain seq x y z
N MET A 1 14.62 8.37 14.82
CA MET A 1 15.62 8.62 13.77
C MET A 1 15.48 7.53 12.74
N ILE A 2 15.47 7.92 11.46
CA ILE A 2 15.49 7.01 10.32
C ILE A 2 16.89 6.37 10.24
N ASP A 3 16.94 5.06 10.02
CA ASP A 3 18.17 4.28 9.87
C ASP A 3 18.98 4.72 8.64
N ASP A 4 20.31 4.63 8.71
CA ASP A 4 21.19 5.07 7.62
C ASP A 4 20.95 4.29 6.31
N GLN A 5 20.60 3.00 6.38
CA GLN A 5 20.26 2.21 5.20
C GLN A 5 18.96 2.71 4.56
N ILE A 6 17.97 3.09 5.37
CA ILE A 6 16.70 3.64 4.89
C ILE A 6 16.93 5.01 4.25
N ARG A 7 17.76 5.84 4.88
CA ARG A 7 18.17 7.14 4.33
C ARG A 7 18.82 6.98 2.96
N GLU A 8 19.74 6.04 2.81
CA GLU A 8 20.40 5.76 1.52
C GLU A 8 19.38 5.37 0.44
N LEU A 9 18.42 4.49 0.77
CA LEU A 9 17.36 4.08 -0.16
C LEU A 9 16.45 5.26 -0.59
N ILE A 10 16.11 6.16 0.33
CA ILE A 10 15.33 7.36 -0.01
C ILE A 10 16.15 8.28 -0.92
N GLU A 11 17.44 8.50 -0.60
CA GLU A 11 18.33 9.41 -1.33
C GLU A 11 18.62 8.97 -2.77
N GLN A 12 18.49 7.67 -3.08
CA GLN A 12 18.52 7.18 -4.47
C GLN A 12 17.44 7.81 -5.37
N GLY A 13 16.34 8.31 -4.79
CA GLY A 13 15.31 9.06 -5.53
C GLY A 13 14.46 8.21 -6.48
N HIS A 14 14.50 6.88 -6.36
CA HIS A 14 13.75 5.94 -7.20
C HIS A 14 12.29 5.72 -6.75
N GLY A 15 11.80 6.49 -5.77
CA GLY A 15 10.52 6.22 -5.11
C GLY A 15 10.69 5.38 -3.86
N PHE A 16 10.12 5.84 -2.74
CA PHE A 16 10.15 5.16 -1.44
C PHE A 16 8.76 5.17 -0.79
N ALA A 17 8.41 4.11 -0.06
CA ALA A 17 7.14 4.00 0.64
C ALA A 17 7.34 3.96 2.16
N VAL A 18 6.42 4.56 2.91
CA VAL A 18 6.40 4.45 4.38
C VAL A 18 5.05 3.90 4.80
N ILE A 19 5.01 2.66 5.30
CA ILE A 19 3.82 2.11 5.93
C ILE A 19 3.76 2.65 7.35
N MET A 20 2.80 3.54 7.63
CA MET A 20 2.61 4.13 8.95
C MET A 20 1.32 3.57 9.56
N ALA A 21 1.46 2.69 10.55
CA ALA A 21 0.38 1.98 11.20
C ALA A 21 0.01 2.56 12.58
N GLY A 22 -1.28 2.60 12.90
CA GLY A 22 -1.78 3.09 14.18
C GLY A 22 -1.55 2.13 15.35
N SER A 23 -1.35 0.84 15.06
CA SER A 23 -1.19 -0.21 16.07
C SER A 23 -0.35 -1.38 15.55
N GLY A 24 0.45 -2.00 16.43
CA GLY A 24 1.15 -3.25 16.12
C GLY A 24 0.21 -4.45 15.92
N SER A 25 -1.09 -4.32 16.24
CA SER A 25 -2.09 -5.33 15.90
C SER A 25 -2.38 -5.41 14.40
N ASP A 26 -2.07 -4.36 13.64
CA ASP A 26 -2.27 -4.34 12.19
C ASP A 26 -1.27 -5.25 11.47
N ASP A 27 -0.18 -5.61 12.17
CA ASP A 27 0.79 -6.65 11.78
C ASP A 27 0.44 -8.04 12.30
N LYS A 28 -0.80 -8.27 12.75
CA LYS A 28 -1.28 -9.60 13.15
C LYS A 28 -2.25 -10.15 12.10
N PRO A 29 -2.10 -11.42 11.70
CA PRO A 29 -3.11 -12.09 10.90
C PRO A 29 -4.49 -12.08 11.57
N LYS A 30 -5.54 -11.76 10.81
CA LYS A 30 -6.93 -11.91 11.28
C LYS A 30 -7.40 -13.36 11.30
N GLN A 31 -6.69 -14.23 10.57
CA GLN A 31 -6.96 -15.66 10.47
C GLN A 31 -5.62 -16.41 10.44
N GLU A 32 -5.58 -17.57 11.09
CA GLU A 32 -4.40 -18.42 11.11
C GLU A 32 -3.95 -18.79 9.68
N GLY A 33 -2.64 -18.72 9.42
CA GLY A 33 -2.06 -19.03 8.11
C GLY A 33 -2.33 -18.00 7.00
N LYS A 34 -2.81 -16.79 7.34
CA LYS A 34 -2.93 -15.66 6.40
C LYS A 34 -1.92 -14.56 6.74
N PRO A 35 -1.48 -13.76 5.75
CA PRO A 35 -0.64 -12.61 6.04
C PRO A 35 -1.44 -11.53 6.81
N SER A 36 -0.73 -10.77 7.63
CA SER A 36 -1.20 -9.55 8.28
C SER A 36 -1.60 -8.48 7.26
N HIS A 37 -2.20 -7.39 7.73
CA HIS A 37 -2.56 -6.31 6.80
C HIS A 37 -1.32 -5.56 6.31
N ILE A 38 -0.36 -5.32 7.21
CA ILE A 38 0.93 -4.70 6.87
C ILE A 38 1.73 -5.60 5.92
N GLU A 39 1.79 -6.91 6.18
CA GLU A 39 2.47 -7.89 5.31
C GLU A 39 1.92 -7.85 3.88
N LYS A 40 0.59 -7.77 3.69
CA LYS A 40 0.02 -7.67 2.33
C LYS A 40 0.42 -6.39 1.59
N ILE A 41 0.58 -5.28 2.32
CA ILE A 41 1.03 -4.01 1.73
C ILE A 41 2.51 -4.16 1.35
N ALA A 42 3.34 -4.68 2.27
CA ALA A 42 4.74 -4.97 2.04
C ALA A 42 4.94 -5.90 0.83
N ASP A 43 4.25 -7.04 0.77
CA ASP A 43 4.26 -7.98 -0.35
C ASP A 43 3.92 -7.28 -1.68
N SER A 44 2.94 -6.36 -1.67
CA SER A 44 2.58 -5.57 -2.85
C SER A 44 3.71 -4.63 -3.29
N LEU A 45 4.38 -3.98 -2.34
CA LEU A 45 5.52 -3.08 -2.61
C LEU A 45 6.73 -3.87 -3.13
N GLU A 46 7.08 -4.99 -2.49
CA GLU A 46 8.15 -5.89 -2.91
C GLU A 46 7.91 -6.43 -4.32
N PHE A 47 6.68 -6.84 -4.63
CA PHE A 47 6.31 -7.32 -5.96
C PHE A 47 6.51 -6.25 -7.05
N HIS A 48 6.46 -4.97 -6.69
CA HIS A 48 6.72 -3.83 -7.57
C HIS A 48 8.13 -3.22 -7.38
N ALA A 49 9.01 -3.89 -6.63
CA ALA A 49 10.37 -3.46 -6.33
C ALA A 49 10.48 -2.08 -5.66
N ILE A 50 9.45 -1.65 -4.92
CA ILE A 50 9.43 -0.35 -4.23
C ILE A 50 10.04 -0.53 -2.83
N PRO A 51 11.16 0.14 -2.49
CA PRO A 51 11.72 0.09 -1.15
C PRO A 51 10.78 0.78 -0.15
N TYR A 52 10.77 0.29 1.10
CA TYR A 52 9.87 0.81 2.10
C TYR A 52 10.39 0.71 3.54
N ASP A 53 9.76 1.47 4.42
CA ASP A 53 9.90 1.42 5.88
C ASP A 53 8.53 1.14 6.53
N VAL A 54 8.53 0.54 7.72
CA VAL A 54 7.33 0.25 8.51
C VAL A 54 7.45 0.92 9.86
N ARG A 55 6.49 1.79 10.19
CA ARG A 55 6.44 2.54 11.43
C ARG A 55 5.12 2.30 12.14
N VAL A 56 5.16 2.23 13.47
CA VAL A 56 3.95 2.15 14.30
C VAL A 56 3.87 3.39 15.19
N CYS A 57 2.81 4.17 15.04
CA CYS A 57 2.52 5.32 15.88
C CYS A 57 1.02 5.64 15.87
N SER A 58 0.42 5.69 17.05
CA SER A 58 -1.01 6.00 17.17
C SER A 58 -1.24 7.51 17.16
N ALA A 59 -2.03 8.03 16.22
CA ALA A 59 -2.43 9.44 16.21
C ALA A 59 -3.18 9.86 17.48
N HIS A 60 -4.02 8.97 18.02
CA HIS A 60 -4.79 9.24 19.24
C HIS A 60 -3.96 9.19 20.52
N LYS A 61 -2.98 8.28 20.59
CA LYS A 61 -2.25 7.99 21.84
C LYS A 61 -0.86 8.65 21.90
N GLN A 62 -0.31 9.02 20.75
CA GLN A 62 1.07 9.51 20.60
C GLN A 62 1.15 10.65 19.57
N PRO A 63 0.31 11.71 19.66
CA PRO A 63 0.26 12.76 18.65
C PRO A 63 1.61 13.49 18.47
N ASP A 64 2.31 13.84 19.55
CA ASP A 64 3.62 14.51 19.45
C ASP A 64 4.65 13.63 18.74
N LYS A 65 4.64 12.33 19.04
CA LYS A 65 5.57 11.39 18.41
C LYS A 65 5.26 11.18 16.93
N LEU A 66 3.97 11.22 16.57
CA LEU A 66 3.54 11.17 15.17
C LEU A 66 4.06 12.40 14.41
N MET A 67 3.98 13.59 15.02
CA MET A 67 4.50 14.83 14.42
C MET A 67 6.02 14.80 14.24
N GLU A 68 6.76 14.31 15.23
CA GLU A 68 8.20 14.07 15.07
C GLU A 68 8.50 13.12 13.91
N MET A 69 7.76 11.99 13.82
CA MET A 69 7.96 10.97 12.79
C MET A 69 7.64 11.50 11.39
N ILE A 70 6.55 12.24 11.22
CA ILE A 70 6.23 12.93 9.94
C ILE A 70 7.36 13.92 9.61
N GLY A 71 7.84 14.65 10.60
CA GLY A 71 8.98 15.57 10.47
C GLY A 71 10.26 14.90 9.98
N GLU A 72 10.55 13.66 10.40
CA GLU A 72 11.71 12.89 9.92
C GLU A 72 11.63 12.66 8.39
N TYR A 73 10.46 12.29 7.85
CA TYR A 73 10.30 12.06 6.41
C TYR A 73 10.15 13.34 5.60
N ASN A 74 9.59 14.40 6.17
CA ASN A 74 9.48 15.72 5.53
C ASN A 74 10.84 16.37 5.25
N GLN A 75 11.94 15.87 5.82
CA GLN A 75 13.30 16.34 5.51
C GLN A 75 13.78 15.93 4.11
N PHE A 76 13.14 14.93 3.49
CA PHE A 76 13.52 14.43 2.17
C PHE A 76 12.73 15.13 1.07
N ASN A 77 13.41 15.47 -0.02
CA ASN A 77 12.79 16.04 -1.23
C ASN A 77 12.59 14.96 -2.32
N GLN A 78 13.03 13.74 -2.07
CA GLN A 78 12.94 12.61 -2.99
C GLN A 78 11.51 12.08 -3.07
N PRO A 79 11.13 11.43 -4.19
CA PRO A 79 9.82 10.81 -4.35
C PRO A 79 9.53 9.81 -3.23
N LEU A 80 8.56 10.15 -2.38
CA LEU A 80 8.14 9.34 -1.24
C LEU A 80 6.61 9.36 -1.14
N ALA A 81 6.01 8.29 -0.64
CA ALA A 81 4.59 8.25 -0.32
C ALA A 81 4.36 7.54 1.03
N ILE A 82 3.38 8.00 1.79
CA ILE A 82 3.01 7.41 3.08
C ILE A 82 1.72 6.61 2.92
N ILE A 83 1.71 5.39 3.43
CA ILE A 83 0.55 4.52 3.51
C ILE A 83 0.07 4.51 4.96
N ALA A 84 -1.01 5.21 5.24
CA ALA A 84 -1.63 5.25 6.55
C ALA A 84 -2.51 4.00 6.76
N VAL A 85 -2.21 3.24 7.80
CA VAL A 85 -2.92 2.01 8.19
C VAL A 85 -3.53 2.22 9.57
N ALA A 86 -4.84 2.45 9.63
CA ALA A 86 -5.55 2.55 10.90
C ALA A 86 -6.96 1.99 10.76
N GLY A 87 -7.37 1.19 11.74
CA GLY A 87 -8.74 0.67 11.84
C GLY A 87 -9.60 1.44 12.84
N GLY A 88 -10.91 1.21 12.81
CA GLY A 88 -11.88 1.94 13.62
C GLY A 88 -11.97 3.39 13.20
N THR A 89 -11.92 4.33 14.16
CA THR A 89 -11.84 5.76 13.85
C THR A 89 -10.43 6.12 13.39
N ASP A 90 -10.27 6.36 12.09
CA ASP A 90 -8.99 6.65 11.45
C ASP A 90 -8.65 8.15 11.51
N ALA A 91 -8.14 8.59 12.66
CA ALA A 91 -7.52 9.90 12.78
C ALA A 91 -6.11 9.96 12.16
N LEU A 92 -5.48 8.81 11.90
CA LEU A 92 -4.10 8.74 11.41
C LEU A 92 -4.02 9.27 9.99
N SER A 93 -4.88 8.78 9.10
CA SER A 93 -4.94 9.19 7.69
C SER A 93 -5.10 10.70 7.53
N GLY A 94 -6.07 11.30 8.22
CA GLY A 94 -6.32 12.74 8.14
C GLY A 94 -5.15 13.57 8.69
N THR A 95 -4.60 13.17 9.84
CA THR A 95 -3.48 13.86 10.51
C THR A 95 -2.21 13.80 9.67
N VAL A 96 -1.82 12.60 9.23
CA VAL A 96 -0.63 12.41 8.39
C VAL A 96 -0.81 13.15 7.07
N SER A 97 -1.99 13.09 6.46
CA SER A 97 -2.25 13.79 5.20
C SER A 97 -2.17 15.31 5.30
N TYR A 98 -2.55 15.89 6.43
CA TYR A 98 -2.49 17.35 6.60
C TYR A 98 -1.05 17.84 6.83
N HIS A 99 -0.22 17.05 7.50
CA HIS A 99 1.11 17.47 7.94
C HIS A 99 2.27 16.96 7.07
N SER A 100 2.04 15.90 6.28
CA SER A 100 3.02 15.36 5.34
C SER A 100 3.21 16.29 4.15
N LEU A 101 4.46 16.47 3.72
CA LEU A 101 4.80 17.10 2.44
C LEU A 101 4.75 16.09 1.27
N HIS A 102 4.55 14.81 1.60
CA HIS A 102 4.48 13.68 0.67
C HIS A 102 3.03 13.20 0.52
N PRO A 103 2.64 12.63 -0.63
CA PRO A 103 1.32 12.05 -0.83
C PRO A 103 1.01 10.95 0.19
N VAL A 104 -0.24 10.91 0.65
CA VAL A 104 -0.73 9.95 1.66
C VAL A 104 -1.83 9.08 1.08
N ILE A 105 -1.79 7.79 1.38
CA ILE A 105 -2.76 6.79 0.98
C ILE A 105 -3.32 6.12 2.22
N SER A 106 -4.63 6.23 2.44
CA SER A 106 -5.34 5.42 3.42
C SER A 106 -5.54 4.02 2.89
N CYS A 107 -5.02 3.03 3.61
CA CYS A 107 -5.22 1.62 3.34
C CYS A 107 -5.63 0.91 4.64
N PRO A 108 -6.89 1.09 5.10
CA PRO A 108 -7.32 0.61 6.41
C PRO A 108 -7.46 -0.92 6.44
N PRO A 109 -7.27 -1.57 7.61
CA PRO A 109 -7.44 -3.01 7.77
C PRO A 109 -8.90 -3.46 7.79
N ASP A 110 -9.85 -2.55 8.05
CA ASP A 110 -11.30 -2.77 8.11
C ASP A 110 -12.01 -2.05 6.96
N VAL A 111 -12.26 -2.78 5.87
CA VAL A 111 -12.82 -2.20 4.65
C VAL A 111 -14.33 -2.47 4.55
N PRO A 112 -15.15 -1.47 4.20
CA PRO A 112 -14.80 -0.06 4.02
C PRO A 112 -14.61 0.67 5.38
N ASN A 113 -13.62 1.56 5.46
CA ASN A 113 -13.48 2.47 6.59
C ASN A 113 -13.85 3.90 6.16
N GLU A 114 -15.09 4.31 6.44
CA GLU A 114 -15.58 5.63 6.03
C GLU A 114 -14.89 6.78 6.77
N SER A 115 -14.31 6.53 7.95
CA SER A 115 -13.69 7.59 8.76
C SER A 115 -12.46 8.21 8.11
N CYS A 116 -11.84 7.54 7.13
CA CYS A 116 -10.73 8.08 6.34
C CYS A 116 -11.15 8.70 5.00
N LEU A 117 -12.44 8.64 4.63
CA LEU A 117 -12.95 9.12 3.34
C LEU A 117 -13.41 10.59 3.37
N THR A 118 -13.76 11.10 4.55
CA THR A 118 -14.40 12.42 4.73
C THR A 118 -13.57 13.34 5.60
N ASN A 119 -12.25 13.24 5.50
CA ASN A 119 -11.33 14.12 6.25
C ASN A 119 -11.60 15.61 5.94
N PRO A 120 -11.31 16.52 6.90
CA PRO A 120 -11.51 17.94 6.72
C PRO A 120 -10.74 18.52 5.51
N PRO A 121 -11.18 19.65 4.94
CA PRO A 121 -10.47 20.32 3.86
C PRO A 121 -8.98 20.56 4.19
N GLY A 122 -8.09 20.20 3.26
CA GLY A 122 -6.64 20.28 3.42
C GLY A 122 -5.97 18.91 3.59
N SER A 123 -6.68 17.94 4.16
CA SER A 123 -6.28 16.52 4.11
C SER A 123 -6.71 15.92 2.78
N SER A 124 -5.74 15.49 1.98
CA SER A 124 -5.91 15.05 0.58
C SER A 124 -5.62 13.57 0.36
N ASN A 125 -5.62 12.76 1.43
CA ASN A 125 -5.31 11.34 1.34
C ASN A 125 -6.16 10.63 0.28
N ALA A 126 -5.50 9.84 -0.55
CA ALA A 126 -6.17 8.88 -1.41
C ALA A 126 -6.66 7.69 -0.59
N TYR A 127 -7.54 6.87 -1.18
CA TYR A 127 -8.03 5.65 -0.53
C TYR A 127 -7.80 4.42 -1.42
N ILE A 128 -7.15 3.41 -0.86
CA ILE A 128 -6.97 2.10 -1.49
C ILE A 128 -7.50 1.03 -0.54
N ALA A 129 -8.64 0.43 -0.91
CA ALA A 129 -9.28 -0.62 -0.12
C ALA A 129 -8.48 -1.93 -0.07
N ARG A 130 -7.77 -2.29 -1.14
CA ARG A 130 -7.08 -3.58 -1.25
C ARG A 130 -5.57 -3.37 -1.12
N PRO A 131 -4.93 -3.90 -0.06
CA PRO A 131 -3.47 -3.82 0.11
C PRO A 131 -2.68 -4.18 -1.14
N GLU A 132 -3.14 -5.20 -1.86
CA GLU A 132 -2.49 -5.73 -3.06
C GLU A 132 -2.39 -4.71 -4.19
N ASN A 133 -3.21 -3.65 -4.17
CA ASN A 133 -3.21 -2.59 -5.16
C ASN A 133 -2.24 -1.44 -4.84
N VAL A 134 -1.73 -1.36 -3.61
CA VAL A 134 -0.87 -0.25 -3.16
C VAL A 134 0.41 -0.18 -4.00
N GLY A 135 1.09 -1.31 -4.17
CA GLY A 135 2.33 -1.38 -4.95
C GLY A 135 2.13 -0.96 -6.41
N LYS A 136 1.02 -1.36 -7.04
CA LYS A 136 0.72 -0.94 -8.42
C LYS A 136 0.48 0.57 -8.51
N PHE A 137 -0.28 1.13 -7.57
CA PHE A 137 -0.55 2.57 -7.54
C PHE A 137 0.74 3.39 -7.33
N LEU A 138 1.59 2.99 -6.38
CA LEU A 138 2.86 3.66 -6.16
C LEU A 138 3.85 3.45 -7.31
N SER A 139 3.87 2.28 -7.94
CA SER A 139 4.69 2.03 -9.13
C SER A 139 4.29 2.96 -10.28
N GLN A 140 3.00 3.23 -10.45
CA GLN A 140 2.51 4.22 -11.41
C GLN A 140 2.93 5.64 -11.02
N MET A 141 2.78 6.00 -9.74
CA MET A 141 3.17 7.30 -9.20
C MET A 141 4.66 7.59 -9.42
N PHE A 142 5.52 6.61 -9.19
CA PHE A 142 6.97 6.72 -9.33
C PHE A 142 7.50 6.35 -10.72
N SER A 143 6.63 6.07 -11.69
CA SER A 143 7.02 5.49 -12.99
C SER A 143 8.01 6.32 -13.83
N SER A 144 8.17 7.61 -13.53
CA SER A 144 9.15 8.49 -14.18
C SER A 144 10.56 8.41 -13.57
N VAL A 145 10.68 7.95 -12.33
CA VAL A 145 11.93 7.95 -11.55
C VAL A 145 12.37 6.54 -11.14
N HIS A 146 11.43 5.61 -11.03
CA HIS A 146 11.71 4.23 -10.62
C HIS A 146 12.24 3.41 -11.79
N PRO A 147 13.49 2.91 -11.74
CA PRO A 147 14.07 2.12 -12.82
C PRO A 147 13.22 0.88 -13.13
N GLY A 148 12.86 0.71 -14.40
CA GLY A 148 12.09 -0.47 -14.85
C GLY A 148 10.62 -0.50 -14.43
N ALA A 149 10.08 0.51 -13.74
CA ALA A 149 8.66 0.52 -13.31
C ALA A 149 7.69 0.35 -14.49
N ARG A 150 7.93 1.07 -15.61
CA ARG A 150 7.04 0.98 -16.79
C ARG A 150 7.05 -0.40 -17.43
N ASP A 151 8.21 -1.02 -17.53
CA ASP A 151 8.35 -2.36 -18.09
C ASP A 151 7.70 -3.40 -17.19
N LEU A 152 7.92 -3.29 -15.88
CA LEU A 152 7.26 -4.13 -14.87
C LEU A 152 5.74 -3.98 -14.96
N LEU A 153 5.21 -2.75 -14.98
CA LEU A 153 3.77 -2.50 -15.10
C LEU A 153 3.18 -3.11 -16.39
N ASN A 154 3.88 -2.98 -17.52
CA ASN A 154 3.44 -3.54 -18.80
C ASN A 154 3.46 -5.08 -18.80
N ASP A 155 4.55 -5.70 -18.35
CA ASP A 155 4.66 -7.16 -18.22
C ASP A 155 3.55 -7.71 -17.32
N ARG A 156 3.26 -7.07 -16.19
CA ARG A 156 2.21 -7.51 -15.28
C ARG A 156 0.82 -7.38 -15.87
N ASN A 157 0.54 -6.28 -16.57
CA ASN A 157 -0.74 -6.12 -17.28
C ASN A 157 -0.90 -7.23 -18.33
N TYR A 158 0.14 -7.51 -19.11
CA TYR A 158 0.15 -8.55 -20.12
C TYR A 158 -0.07 -9.95 -19.54
N ARG A 159 0.72 -10.35 -18.53
CA ARG A 159 0.58 -11.65 -17.85
C ARG A 159 -0.80 -11.85 -17.23
N LYS A 160 -1.41 -10.78 -16.70
CA LYS A 160 -2.77 -10.89 -16.16
C LYS A 160 -3.80 -11.19 -17.25
N VAL A 161 -3.65 -10.58 -18.44
CA VAL A 161 -4.52 -10.87 -19.59
C VAL A 161 -4.32 -12.32 -20.06
N GLU A 162 -3.09 -12.80 -20.20
CA GLU A 162 -2.81 -14.21 -20.56
C GLU A 162 -3.42 -15.19 -19.56
N SER A 163 -3.26 -14.93 -18.25
CA SER A 163 -3.87 -15.76 -17.19
C SER A 163 -5.39 -15.86 -17.35
N LEU A 164 -6.08 -14.74 -17.64
CA LEU A 164 -7.53 -14.74 -17.82
C LEU A 164 -7.96 -15.52 -19.07
N GLN A 165 -7.17 -15.47 -20.15
CA GLN A 165 -7.41 -16.27 -21.35
C GLN A 165 -7.25 -17.77 -21.07
N GLY A 166 -6.22 -18.15 -20.29
CA GLY A 166 -6.04 -19.52 -19.82
C GLY A 166 -7.22 -20.01 -18.96
N ASP A 167 -7.66 -19.16 -18.02
CA ASP A 167 -8.82 -19.45 -17.15
C ASP A 167 -10.09 -19.71 -17.97
N ASP A 168 -10.39 -18.91 -19.00
CA ASP A 168 -11.56 -19.13 -19.88
C ASP A 168 -11.52 -20.53 -20.52
N ILE A 169 -10.38 -20.90 -21.11
CA ILE A 169 -10.21 -22.20 -21.76
C ILE A 169 -10.44 -23.34 -20.75
N THR A 170 -9.77 -23.28 -19.60
CA THR A 170 -9.86 -24.32 -18.57
C THR A 170 -11.28 -24.45 -18.01
N ILE A 171 -11.92 -23.31 -17.71
CA ILE A 171 -13.28 -23.30 -17.17
C ILE A 171 -14.27 -23.85 -18.21
N ARG A 172 -14.19 -23.42 -19.47
CA ARG A 172 -15.09 -23.92 -20.53
C ARG A 172 -14.97 -25.42 -20.72
N GLN A 173 -13.76 -25.96 -20.78
CA GLN A 173 -13.53 -27.41 -20.88
C GLN A 173 -14.12 -28.18 -19.69
N LYS A 174 -13.95 -27.66 -18.46
CA LYS A 174 -14.52 -28.27 -17.25
C LYS A 174 -16.04 -28.43 -17.34
N TYR A 175 -16.74 -27.39 -17.79
CA TYR A 175 -18.22 -27.44 -17.86
C TYR A 175 -18.74 -28.20 -19.09
N GLN A 176 -18.03 -28.19 -20.23
CA GLN A 176 -18.34 -29.07 -21.36
C GLN A 176 -18.28 -30.56 -20.97
N ARG A 177 -17.25 -30.96 -20.23
CA ARG A 177 -17.13 -32.35 -19.72
C ARG A 177 -18.25 -32.74 -18.76
N ARG A 178 -18.84 -31.77 -18.03
CA ARG A 178 -20.00 -32.04 -17.16
C ARG A 178 -21.27 -32.25 -17.97
N LEU A 179 -21.48 -31.46 -19.03
CA LEU A 179 -22.64 -31.60 -19.92
C LEU A 179 -22.66 -32.98 -20.59
N LEU A 180 -21.51 -33.46 -21.05
CA LEU A 180 -21.36 -34.78 -21.70
C LEU A 180 -21.54 -35.99 -20.75
N LYS A 181 -21.79 -35.76 -19.46
CA LYS A 181 -22.04 -36.80 -18.44
C LYS A 181 -23.49 -36.83 -17.94
N ILE A 182 -24.39 -36.11 -18.59
CA ILE A 182 -25.81 -36.01 -18.21
C ILE A 182 -26.65 -37.16 -18.81
N ASP A 183 -26.03 -38.05 -19.58
CA ASP A 183 -26.65 -39.30 -20.08
C ASP A 183 -26.54 -40.46 -19.07
#